data_AF-A0A6A5W8J3-F1
#
_entry.id   AF-A0A6A5W8J3-F1
#
_cell.length_a   1.000
_cell.length_b   1.000
_cell.length_c   1.000
_cell.angle_alpha   90.00
_cell.angle_beta   90.00
_cell.angle_gamma   90.00
#
_symmetry.space_group_name_H-M   'P 1'
#
loop_
_entity.id
_entity.type
_entity.pdbx_description
1 polymer ?
#
loop_
_entity_poly.entity_id
_entity_poly.type
_entity_poly.pdbx_seq_one_letter_code
_entity_poly.pdbx_strand_id
1 'polypeptide(L)'
;MQIKSIAVLAGYVAVAVAQGQQIAAIGQCSQDCWNVSAVQANCDPNASDDCLCGTFFNLVTQCLATCSPEEALAALSVLDGGCPNE
;
A
#
# COMPACT_ATOMS: atom_id res chain seq x y z
N MET A 1 27.21 -17.49 2.98
CA MET A 1 26.18 -16.47 2.73
C MET A 1 24.84 -17.20 2.61
N GLN A 2 24.14 -17.40 3.73
CA GLN A 2 22.84 -18.06 3.75
C GLN A 2 21.79 -16.99 4.05
N ILE A 3 21.06 -16.57 3.02
CA ILE A 3 19.82 -15.83 3.21
C ILE A 3 18.84 -16.86 3.75
N LYS A 4 18.65 -16.85 5.07
CA LYS A 4 17.69 -17.72 5.74
C LYS A 4 16.31 -17.31 5.28
N SER A 5 15.67 -18.19 4.52
CA SER A 5 14.25 -18.13 4.19
C SER A 5 13.46 -17.91 5.48
N ILE A 6 12.96 -16.71 5.68
CA ILE A 6 12.00 -16.40 6.74
C ILE A 6 10.70 -17.03 6.28
N ALA A 7 10.34 -18.12 6.93
CA ALA A 7 9.02 -18.73 6.82
C ALA A 7 7.98 -17.69 7.25
N VAL A 8 7.25 -17.13 6.28
CA VAL A 8 6.06 -16.32 6.55
C VAL A 8 4.93 -17.29 6.89
N LEU A 9 4.79 -17.59 8.18
CA LEU A 9 3.61 -18.24 8.76
C LEU A 9 2.72 -17.16 9.37
N ALA A 10 2.03 -16.37 8.53
CA ALA A 10 0.90 -15.49 8.89
C ALA A 10 0.38 -14.79 7.61
N GLY A 11 -0.34 -15.53 6.77
CA GLY A 11 -0.66 -15.15 5.39
C GLY A 11 -1.63 -13.98 5.16
N TYR A 12 -1.82 -13.05 6.09
CA TYR A 12 -2.77 -11.93 5.91
C TYR A 12 -2.36 -10.60 6.59
N VAL A 13 -1.26 -10.57 7.34
CA VAL A 13 -0.90 -9.40 8.20
C VAL A 13 0.47 -8.83 7.83
N ALA A 14 1.28 -9.56 7.06
CA ALA A 14 2.66 -9.17 6.75
C ALA A 14 2.80 -8.31 5.48
N VAL A 15 1.81 -8.33 4.59
CA VAL A 15 1.90 -7.65 3.29
C VAL A 15 1.51 -6.18 3.45
N ALA A 16 0.34 -5.90 4.04
CA ALA A 16 -0.18 -4.57 4.40
C ALA A 16 0.85 -3.66 5.10
N VAL A 17 1.49 -4.17 6.16
CA VAL A 17 2.50 -3.41 6.90
C VAL A 17 3.73 -3.08 6.06
N ALA A 18 4.13 -3.96 5.14
CA ALA A 18 5.28 -3.73 4.27
C ALA A 18 4.98 -2.65 3.21
N GLN A 19 3.77 -2.64 2.64
CA GLN A 19 3.39 -1.63 1.67
C GLN A 19 3.29 -0.24 2.28
N GLY A 20 2.71 -0.10 3.47
CA GLY A 20 2.67 1.18 4.18
C GLY A 20 4.06 1.79 4.42
N GLN A 21 5.04 0.95 4.79
CA GLN A 21 6.44 1.35 4.94
C GLN A 21 7.06 1.78 3.60
N GLN A 22 6.78 1.05 2.52
CA GLN A 22 7.27 1.38 1.18
C GLN A 22 6.69 2.70 0.68
N ILE A 23 5.38 2.92 0.86
CA ILE A 23 4.70 4.16 0.47
C ILE A 23 5.24 5.37 1.22
N ALA A 24 5.52 5.22 2.53
CA ALA A 24 6.17 6.26 3.32
C ALA A 24 7.60 6.59 2.85
N ALA A 25 8.28 5.66 2.17
CA ALA A 25 9.63 5.86 1.65
C ALA A 25 9.68 6.52 0.26
N ILE A 26 8.56 6.58 -0.46
CA ILE A 26 8.49 7.18 -1.81
C ILE A 26 8.45 8.70 -1.71
N GLY A 27 7.54 9.23 -0.89
CA GLY A 27 7.34 10.67 -0.79
C GLY A 27 6.17 11.06 0.11
N GLN A 28 6.10 12.36 0.39
CA GLN A 28 5.08 12.91 1.28
C GLN A 28 3.69 12.86 0.64
N CYS A 29 3.57 13.09 -0.66
CA CYS A 29 2.26 13.11 -1.33
C CYS A 29 1.64 11.71 -1.33
N SER A 30 2.43 10.67 -1.64
CA SER A 30 1.96 9.28 -1.58
C SER A 30 1.60 8.87 -0.15
N GLN A 31 2.37 9.31 0.85
CA GLN A 31 2.07 9.05 2.26
C GLN A 31 0.76 9.73 2.70
N ASP A 32 0.55 10.99 2.33
CA ASP A 32 -0.67 11.72 2.64
C ASP A 32 -1.88 11.07 1.98
N CYS A 33 -1.75 10.68 0.70
CA CYS A 33 -2.78 9.95 -0.02
C CYS A 33 -3.12 8.61 0.62
N TRP A 34 -2.13 7.86 1.09
CA TRP A 34 -2.33 6.61 1.83
C TRP A 34 -3.15 6.84 3.11
N ASN A 35 -2.75 7.81 3.92
CA ASN A 35 -3.40 8.09 5.20
C ASN A 35 -4.84 8.61 5.02
N VAL A 36 -5.04 9.55 4.09
CA VAL A 36 -6.37 10.12 3.80
C VAL A 36 -7.30 9.05 3.24
N SER A 37 -6.80 8.15 2.40
CA SER A 37 -7.59 7.04 1.85
C SER A 37 -7.93 6.00 2.90
N ALA A 38 -7.04 5.71 3.84
CA ALA A 38 -7.30 4.82 4.97
C ALA A 38 -8.44 5.34 5.85
N VAL A 39 -8.40 6.64 6.18
CA VAL A 39 -9.47 7.30 6.95
C VAL A 39 -10.79 7.28 6.19
N GLN A 40 -10.79 7.60 4.89
CA GLN A 40 -12.01 7.61 4.07
C GLN A 40 -12.60 6.22 3.84
N ALA A 41 -11.75 5.20 3.68
CA ALA A 41 -12.18 3.81 3.58
C ALA A 41 -12.62 3.22 4.94
N ASN A 42 -12.41 3.95 6.04
CA ASN A 42 -12.63 3.51 7.41
C ASN A 42 -11.97 2.15 7.68
N CYS A 43 -10.72 2.02 7.26
CA CYS A 43 -10.02 0.76 7.20
C CYS A 43 -8.50 0.99 7.34
N ASP A 44 -7.78 0.08 8.00
CA ASP A 44 -6.33 0.18 8.19
C ASP A 44 -5.55 -0.65 7.16
N PRO A 45 -5.02 -0.03 6.09
CA PRO A 45 -4.26 -0.72 5.04
C PRO A 45 -2.89 -1.21 5.52
N ASN A 46 -2.48 -0.93 6.76
CA ASN A 46 -1.25 -1.44 7.34
C ASN A 46 -1.49 -2.68 8.22
N ALA A 47 -2.75 -3.00 8.54
CA ALA A 47 -3.11 -4.07 9.44
C ALA A 47 -3.83 -5.25 8.76
N SER A 48 -4.39 -5.04 7.56
CA SER A 48 -5.17 -6.06 6.86
C SER A 48 -5.02 -5.94 5.35
N ASP A 49 -4.69 -7.05 4.70
CA ASP A 49 -4.57 -7.08 3.24
C ASP A 49 -5.94 -6.90 2.54
N ASP A 50 -7.03 -7.33 3.17
CA ASP A 50 -8.41 -7.10 2.69
C ASP A 50 -8.74 -5.59 2.56
N CYS A 51 -8.01 -4.78 3.32
CA CYS A 51 -8.13 -3.33 3.33
C CYS A 51 -7.40 -2.65 2.17
N LEU A 52 -6.38 -3.30 1.61
CA LEU A 52 -5.55 -2.71 0.55
C LEU A 52 -6.29 -2.61 -0.78
N CYS A 53 -7.32 -3.44 -0.98
CA CYS A 53 -8.04 -3.58 -2.24
C CYS A 53 -9.43 -2.94 -2.18
N GLY A 54 -10.10 -2.77 -3.33
CA GLY A 54 -11.44 -2.18 -3.38
C GLY A 54 -11.47 -0.69 -3.07
N THR A 55 -12.23 -0.27 -2.04
CA THR A 55 -12.50 1.16 -1.75
C THR A 55 -11.23 1.94 -1.45
N PHE A 56 -10.33 1.39 -0.63
CA PHE A 56 -9.05 2.03 -0.32
C PHE A 56 -8.20 2.20 -1.58
N PHE A 57 -8.03 1.14 -2.38
CA PHE A 57 -7.28 1.15 -3.63
C PHE A 57 -7.77 2.25 -4.59
N ASN A 58 -9.09 2.36 -4.74
CA ASN A 58 -9.70 3.38 -5.60
C ASN A 58 -9.45 4.80 -5.08
N LEU A 59 -9.56 5.02 -3.77
CA LEU A 59 -9.33 6.33 -3.16
C LEU A 59 -7.86 6.75 -3.25
N VAL A 60 -6.93 5.83 -2.95
CA VAL A 60 -5.50 6.13 -3.00
C VAL A 60 -5.04 6.37 -4.42
N THR A 61 -5.50 5.58 -5.39
CA THR A 61 -5.19 5.77 -6.82
C THR A 61 -5.69 7.12 -7.34
N GLN A 62 -6.91 7.52 -6.96
CA GLN A 62 -7.44 8.85 -7.31
C GLN A 62 -6.63 9.98 -6.67
N CYS A 63 -6.24 9.83 -5.41
CA CYS A 63 -5.41 10.82 -4.73
C CYS A 63 -4.03 10.95 -5.39
N LEU A 64 -3.38 9.82 -5.73
CA LEU A 64 -2.06 9.78 -6.36
C LEU A 64 -2.01 10.51 -7.71
N ALA A 65 -3.15 10.65 -8.41
CA ALA A 65 -3.23 11.45 -9.64
C ALA A 65 -2.89 12.95 -9.42
N THR A 66 -2.88 13.42 -8.17
CA THR A 66 -2.47 14.79 -7.80
C THR A 66 -0.98 14.91 -7.44
N CYS A 67 -0.29 13.78 -7.24
CA CYS A 67 1.13 13.74 -6.94
C CYS A 67 1.99 13.92 -8.19
N SER A 68 3.31 14.01 -8.00
CA SER A 68 4.24 13.97 -9.14
C SER A 68 4.12 12.63 -9.88
N PRO A 69 4.26 12.58 -11.22
CA PRO A 69 4.11 11.33 -11.97
C PRO A 69 5.07 10.22 -11.52
N GLU A 70 6.28 10.57 -11.09
CA GLU A 70 7.30 9.63 -10.60
C GLU A 70 6.87 8.99 -9.27
N GLU A 71 6.39 9.80 -8.33
CA GLU A 71 5.88 9.35 -7.03
C GLU A 71 4.60 8.52 -7.18
N ALA A 72 3.68 8.96 -8.05
CA ALA A 72 2.46 8.23 -8.35
C ALA A 72 2.76 6.85 -8.94
N LEU A 73 3.67 6.75 -9.91
CA LEU A 73 4.05 5.48 -10.53
C LEU A 73 4.72 4.53 -9.54
N ALA A 74 5.62 5.04 -8.70
CA ALA A 74 6.26 4.25 -7.66
C ALA A 74 5.23 3.72 -6.65
N ALA A 75 4.26 4.55 -6.24
CA ALA A 75 3.23 4.16 -5.29
C ALA A 75 2.26 3.12 -5.86
N LEU A 76 1.86 3.28 -7.12
CA LEU A 76 1.04 2.30 -7.83
C LEU A 76 1.74 0.94 -7.95
N SER A 77 3.07 0.93 -8.15
CA SER A 77 3.86 -0.30 -8.22
C SER A 77 3.87 -1.07 -6.88
N VAL A 78 3.72 -0.37 -5.76
CA VAL A 78 3.60 -1.00 -4.42
C VAL A 78 2.19 -1.58 -4.23
N LEU A 79 1.16 -0.88 -4.70
CA LEU A 79 -0.25 -1.30 -4.60
C LEU A 79 -0.56 -2.52 -5.47
N ASP A 80 -0.01 -2.59 -6.69
CA ASP A 80 -0.19 -3.73 -7.62
C ASP A 80 0.27 -5.06 -7.01
N GLY A 81 1.31 -5.03 -6.16
CA GLY A 81 1.80 -6.21 -5.45
C GLY A 81 0.89 -6.70 -4.30
N GLY A 82 -0.11 -5.90 -3.89
CA GLY A 82 -1.01 -6.22 -2.78
C GLY A 82 -2.36 -6.82 -3.18
N CYS A 83 -2.78 -6.62 -4.43
CA CYS A 83 -4.14 -6.96 -4.89
C CYS A 83 -4.10 -7.90 -6.11
N PRO A 84 -3.97 -9.23 -5.91
CA PRO A 84 -3.73 -10.17 -7.01
C PRO A 84 -4.89 -10.37 -8.01
N ASN A 85 -6.01 -9.64 -7.91
CA ASN A 85 -7.17 -9.78 -8.81
C ASN A 85 -7.94 -8.47 -9.09
N GLU A 86 -7.35 -7.29 -8.87
CA GLU A 86 -7.99 -6.00 -9.22
C GLU A 86 -7.59 -5.54 -10.63
#